data_AF-A0A3B0TSV6-F1
#
_entry.id   AF-A0A3B0TSV6-F1
#
_cell.length_a   1.000
_cell.length_b   1.000
_cell.length_c   1.000
_cell.angle_alpha   90.00
_cell.angle_beta   90.00
_cell.angle_gamma   90.00
#
_symmetry.space_group_name_H-M   'P 1'
#
loop_
_entity.id
_entity.type
_entity.pdbx_description
1 polymer ?
#
loop_
_entity_poly.entity_id
_entity_poly.type
_entity_poly.pdbx_seq_one_letter_code
_entity_poly.pdbx_strand_id
1 'polypeptide(L)'
;MNFRLFLLTIFMVSGAYLFYSCSTVKTASTSKKALVIYPSPPDTARIQYLTSFSSSLDFSTKQSKFNKSVFGEDKPKVISKPFGIETHKGKLYICDIDVGGLEVIDFEKNSFDYFIPGGKGELKLPLNCFIDEDDFLYVADGNRRQIVIFNAEREYVSAFGQEGDYKPTDVFVYDNKIWVTNIRNNKIDVYEKAPPNKLLYSFPDLGEGEEGALFQPTNIFINDNKVYVTDFGDFKIKKYTHKGEYLSSVGSYGRNIGQFVRPKGIAVDRDSNLYVVDTGFENTQIFNEAGQLLMFFGGTYQGPGGMYLPAGIAIDYDDLNYFQKYVDSDYLLKYLIFITNQYGPDKVSVYGAIELK
;
A
#
# COMPACT_ATOMS: atom_id res chain seq x y z
N MET A 1 8.78 88.36 -10.43
CA MET A 1 7.66 89.22 -10.86
C MET A 1 7.69 89.28 -12.38
N ASN A 2 6.65 88.75 -13.05
CA ASN A 2 6.35 88.87 -14.49
C ASN A 2 7.36 88.19 -15.44
N PHE A 3 7.04 87.64 -16.61
CA PHE A 3 5.81 87.47 -17.40
C PHE A 3 6.11 86.38 -18.47
N ARG A 4 5.07 85.74 -19.01
CA ARG A 4 5.10 84.84 -20.18
C ARG A 4 5.52 85.59 -21.47
N LEU A 5 6.11 84.88 -22.45
CA LEU A 5 5.82 84.91 -23.91
C LEU A 5 6.74 83.88 -24.62
N PHE A 6 6.26 82.74 -25.15
CA PHE A 6 5.63 82.44 -26.45
C PHE A 6 6.56 82.41 -27.69
N LEU A 7 6.69 81.17 -28.23
CA LEU A 7 6.95 80.67 -29.59
C LEU A 7 8.19 81.12 -30.41
N LEU A 8 8.93 80.13 -30.90
CA LEU A 8 8.98 79.84 -32.35
C LEU A 8 9.41 78.39 -32.64
N THR A 9 8.99 77.91 -33.81
CA THR A 9 8.78 76.52 -34.19
C THR A 9 9.91 75.96 -35.08
N ILE A 10 9.85 74.63 -35.31
CA ILE A 10 10.20 73.84 -36.51
C ILE A 10 11.51 73.02 -36.56
N PHE A 11 11.29 71.70 -36.78
CA PHE A 11 11.95 70.71 -37.64
C PHE A 11 12.37 69.37 -36.99
N MET A 12 11.49 68.38 -37.19
CA MET A 12 11.72 66.95 -37.49
C MET A 12 13.18 66.48 -37.52
N VAL A 13 13.49 65.42 -36.76
CA VAL A 13 14.10 64.18 -37.32
C VAL A 13 13.60 62.97 -36.52
N SER A 14 13.08 62.01 -37.28
CA SER A 14 12.69 60.65 -36.94
C SER A 14 13.82 59.81 -36.36
N GLY A 15 13.56 59.10 -35.26
CA GLY A 15 14.40 58.02 -34.75
C GLY A 15 13.54 56.88 -34.20
N ALA A 16 13.06 56.01 -35.10
CA ALA A 16 12.39 54.78 -34.72
C ALA A 16 13.43 53.76 -34.24
N TYR A 17 13.49 53.53 -32.93
CA TYR A 17 14.23 52.40 -32.37
C TYR A 17 13.38 51.13 -32.51
N LEU A 18 13.65 50.35 -33.56
CA LEU A 18 13.21 48.96 -33.67
C LEU A 18 14.07 48.11 -32.73
N PHE A 19 13.55 47.78 -31.56
CA PHE A 19 14.10 46.68 -30.76
C PHE A 19 13.68 45.36 -31.41
N TYR A 20 14.60 44.74 -32.14
CA TYR A 20 14.52 43.33 -32.49
C TYR A 20 14.64 42.51 -31.20
N SER A 21 13.50 42.19 -30.59
CA SER A 21 13.42 41.10 -29.62
C SER A 21 13.25 39.80 -30.40
N CYS A 22 14.34 39.05 -30.55
CA CYS A 22 14.25 37.63 -30.87
C CYS A 22 13.62 36.93 -29.66
N SER A 23 12.30 36.83 -29.62
CA SER A 23 11.64 35.86 -28.75
C SER A 23 11.90 34.48 -29.33
N THR A 24 12.93 33.81 -28.81
CA THR A 24 12.99 32.36 -28.91
C THR A 24 11.73 31.83 -28.25
N VAL A 25 10.83 31.26 -29.07
CA VAL A 25 9.74 30.42 -28.57
C VAL A 25 10.43 29.28 -27.83
N LYS A 26 10.56 29.41 -26.51
CA LYS A 26 10.81 28.26 -25.65
C LYS A 26 9.59 27.37 -25.84
N THR A 27 9.70 26.40 -26.75
CA THR A 27 8.92 25.18 -26.66
C THR A 27 9.08 24.71 -25.23
N ALA A 28 8.00 24.81 -24.46
CA ALA A 28 7.93 24.18 -23.16
C ALA A 28 8.19 22.70 -23.42
N SER A 29 9.41 22.27 -23.15
CA SER A 29 9.73 20.86 -22.97
C SER A 29 8.84 20.42 -21.83
N THR A 30 7.70 19.82 -22.15
CA THR A 30 6.98 18.97 -21.22
C THR A 30 8.00 17.94 -20.76
N SER A 31 8.56 18.14 -19.56
CA SER A 31 9.49 17.18 -18.97
C SER A 31 8.73 15.86 -18.92
N LYS A 32 9.09 14.91 -19.80
CA LYS A 32 8.61 13.54 -19.69
C LYS A 32 8.92 13.14 -18.24
N LYS A 33 7.87 12.83 -17.46
CA LYS A 33 8.03 12.44 -16.05
C LYS A 33 9.11 11.34 -16.04
N ALA A 34 10.17 11.51 -15.25
CA ALA A 34 11.31 10.61 -15.31
C ALA A 34 10.82 9.18 -15.04
N LEU A 35 11.16 8.26 -15.95
CA LEU A 35 10.83 6.84 -15.82
C LEU A 35 11.60 6.27 -14.63
N VAL A 36 10.89 5.63 -13.71
CA VAL A 36 11.47 4.98 -12.52
C VAL A 36 11.24 3.48 -12.64
N ILE A 37 12.32 2.74 -12.83
CA ILE A 37 12.34 1.30 -13.11
C ILE A 37 13.39 0.59 -12.27
N TYR A 38 13.14 -0.68 -11.97
CA TYR A 38 13.99 -1.53 -11.14
C TYR A 38 14.18 -2.90 -11.80
N PRO A 39 15.41 -3.44 -11.83
CA PRO A 39 16.66 -2.71 -11.62
C PRO A 39 16.82 -1.56 -12.63
N SER A 40 17.64 -0.57 -12.28
CA SER A 40 17.99 0.50 -13.21
C SER A 40 18.84 -0.03 -14.37
N PRO A 41 18.86 0.63 -15.54
CA PRO A 41 19.76 0.27 -16.63
C PRO A 41 21.23 0.21 -16.17
N PRO A 42 22.05 -0.71 -16.70
CA PRO A 42 21.81 -1.49 -17.93
C PRO A 42 21.03 -2.81 -17.74
N ASP A 43 20.66 -3.15 -16.51
CA ASP A 43 19.95 -4.41 -16.23
C ASP A 43 18.51 -4.37 -16.78
N THR A 44 17.95 -5.54 -17.07
CA THR A 44 16.57 -5.66 -17.55
C THR A 44 15.59 -5.26 -16.45
N ALA A 45 14.84 -4.18 -16.68
CA ALA A 45 13.77 -3.73 -15.80
C ALA A 45 12.68 -4.80 -15.65
N ARG A 46 12.22 -4.97 -14.42
CA ARG A 46 11.17 -5.93 -14.03
C ARG A 46 10.04 -5.27 -13.26
N ILE A 47 10.31 -4.13 -12.61
CA ILE A 47 9.32 -3.33 -11.89
C ILE A 47 9.39 -1.88 -12.39
N GLN A 48 8.24 -1.25 -12.60
CA GLN A 48 8.12 0.18 -12.86
C GLN A 48 7.31 0.84 -11.75
N TYR A 49 7.74 2.00 -11.24
CA TYR A 49 6.85 2.85 -10.45
C TYR A 49 5.85 3.56 -11.38
N LEU A 50 4.55 3.41 -11.09
CA LEU A 50 3.47 3.88 -11.95
C LEU A 50 2.91 5.22 -11.46
N THR A 51 2.48 5.28 -10.21
CA THR A 51 1.84 6.46 -9.60
C THR A 51 1.78 6.33 -8.08
N SER A 52 1.25 7.34 -7.40
CA SER A 52 0.88 7.31 -6.00
C SER A 52 -0.49 7.94 -5.75
N PHE A 53 -1.07 7.64 -4.59
CA PHE A 53 -2.31 8.23 -4.09
C PHE A 53 -2.13 8.70 -2.65
N SER A 54 -2.87 9.74 -2.28
CA SER A 54 -2.83 10.36 -0.95
C SER A 54 -4.19 10.80 -0.44
N SER A 55 -5.17 10.99 -1.32
CA SER A 55 -6.47 11.51 -0.94
C SER A 55 -7.55 11.27 -2.01
N SER A 56 -8.79 11.57 -1.65
CA SER A 56 -9.93 11.67 -2.57
C SER A 56 -9.73 12.63 -3.75
N LEU A 57 -8.77 13.57 -3.70
CA LEU A 57 -8.46 14.44 -4.84
C LEU A 57 -7.82 13.68 -6.00
N ASP A 58 -7.21 12.53 -5.74
CA ASP A 58 -6.59 11.69 -6.76
C ASP A 58 -7.62 10.93 -7.61
N PHE A 59 -8.88 10.85 -7.13
CA PHE A 59 -9.97 10.09 -7.74
C PHE A 59 -11.18 10.95 -8.11
N SER A 60 -11.42 12.07 -7.41
CA SER A 60 -12.59 12.89 -7.71
C SER A 60 -12.45 13.71 -9.01
N THR A 61 -13.37 13.51 -9.94
CA THR A 61 -13.61 14.50 -11.01
C THR A 61 -14.22 15.75 -10.38
N LYS A 62 -13.55 16.91 -10.56
CA LYS A 62 -13.94 18.25 -10.07
C LYS A 62 -15.46 18.38 -9.84
N GLN A 63 -15.89 18.61 -8.60
CA GLN A 63 -17.27 19.01 -8.30
C GLN A 63 -17.67 20.17 -9.24
N SER A 64 -18.84 20.04 -9.89
CA SER A 64 -19.43 21.12 -10.68
C SER A 64 -19.49 22.41 -9.84
N LYS A 65 -19.11 23.54 -10.42
CA LYS A 65 -19.13 24.87 -9.75
C LYS A 65 -20.49 25.20 -9.12
N PHE A 66 -21.56 24.66 -9.69
CA PHE A 66 -22.92 24.81 -9.16
C PHE A 66 -23.10 24.13 -7.80
N ASN A 67 -22.60 22.90 -7.63
CA ASN A 67 -22.72 22.15 -6.37
C ASN A 67 -21.90 22.79 -5.25
N LYS A 68 -20.70 23.30 -5.57
CA LYS A 68 -19.85 24.04 -4.62
C LYS A 68 -20.54 25.28 -4.04
N SER A 69 -21.34 25.97 -4.87
CA SER A 69 -22.03 27.20 -4.49
C SER A 69 -23.25 26.95 -3.59
N VAL A 70 -23.85 25.75 -3.65
CA VAL A 70 -25.09 25.42 -2.92
C VAL A 70 -24.81 24.65 -1.64
N PHE A 71 -23.84 23.72 -1.65
CA PHE A 71 -23.57 22.81 -0.55
C PHE A 71 -22.25 23.08 0.20
N GLY A 72 -21.44 24.03 -0.28
CA GLY A 72 -20.08 24.26 0.23
C GLY A 72 -19.04 23.34 -0.42
N GLU A 73 -17.76 23.55 -0.09
CA GLU A 73 -16.69 22.62 -0.49
C GLU A 73 -16.57 21.50 0.54
N ASP A 74 -16.78 20.25 0.12
CA ASP A 74 -16.41 19.10 0.94
C ASP A 74 -14.89 19.11 1.16
N LYS A 75 -14.46 19.00 2.43
CA LYS A 75 -13.04 18.82 2.72
C LYS A 75 -12.59 17.49 2.11
N PRO A 76 -11.45 17.48 1.39
CA PRO A 76 -10.91 16.24 0.86
C PRO A 76 -10.70 15.22 1.98
N LYS A 77 -11.20 14.00 1.74
CA LYS A 77 -10.83 12.82 2.52
C LYS A 77 -9.38 12.48 2.20
N VAL A 78 -8.57 12.24 3.22
CA VAL A 78 -7.12 11.97 3.11
C VAL A 78 -6.80 10.56 3.63
N ILE A 79 -5.75 9.97 3.10
CA ILE A 79 -5.10 8.81 3.70
C ILE A 79 -4.13 9.35 4.75
N SER A 80 -4.40 9.12 6.03
CA SER A 80 -3.66 9.72 7.15
C SER A 80 -2.41 8.91 7.49
N LYS A 81 -2.58 7.69 8.01
CA LYS A 81 -1.52 6.79 8.43
C LYS A 81 -1.85 5.36 8.03
N PRO A 82 -1.70 5.03 6.74
CA PRO A 82 -2.10 3.73 6.22
C PRO A 82 -1.18 2.63 6.73
N PHE A 83 -1.74 1.47 7.03
CA PHE A 83 -1.02 0.29 7.51
C PHE A 83 -1.29 -0.90 6.59
N GLY A 84 -2.31 -1.71 6.87
CA GLY A 84 -2.73 -2.82 6.03
C GLY A 84 -3.38 -2.36 4.73
N ILE A 85 -3.30 -3.20 3.71
CA ILE A 85 -3.83 -2.93 2.37
C ILE A 85 -4.26 -4.24 1.73
N GLU A 86 -5.44 -4.25 1.10
CA GLU A 86 -6.04 -5.43 0.48
C GLU A 86 -6.74 -5.04 -0.82
N THR A 87 -6.67 -5.89 -1.84
CA THR A 87 -7.29 -5.69 -3.14
C THR A 87 -8.40 -6.70 -3.34
N HIS A 88 -9.60 -6.24 -3.72
CA HIS A 88 -10.72 -7.15 -3.92
C HIS A 88 -11.73 -6.58 -4.91
N LYS A 89 -11.96 -7.31 -6.02
CA LYS A 89 -12.98 -7.02 -7.05
C LYS A 89 -12.97 -5.55 -7.51
N GLY A 90 -11.82 -5.07 -8.00
CA GLY A 90 -11.66 -3.72 -8.56
C GLY A 90 -11.57 -2.60 -7.52
N LYS A 91 -11.34 -2.96 -6.25
CA LYS A 91 -11.26 -2.03 -5.14
C LYS A 91 -10.01 -2.25 -4.31
N LEU A 92 -9.51 -1.17 -3.77
CA LEU A 92 -8.43 -1.14 -2.79
C LEU A 92 -8.98 -0.73 -1.43
N TYR A 93 -8.69 -1.54 -0.42
CA TYR A 93 -9.07 -1.34 0.97
C TYR A 93 -7.81 -1.06 1.77
N ILE A 94 -7.78 0.05 2.51
CA ILE A 94 -6.60 0.47 3.25
C ILE A 94 -7.00 0.62 4.71
N CYS A 95 -6.36 -0.10 5.62
CA CYS A 95 -6.54 0.11 7.05
C CYS A 95 -5.73 1.33 7.48
N ASP A 96 -6.40 2.35 8.03
CA ASP A 96 -5.74 3.57 8.50
C ASP A 96 -5.92 3.73 10.01
N ILE A 97 -4.78 3.70 10.70
CA ILE A 97 -4.75 3.68 12.16
C ILE A 97 -5.07 5.04 12.80
N ASP A 98 -5.02 6.13 12.04
CA ASP A 98 -5.41 7.46 12.52
C ASP A 98 -6.87 7.78 12.17
N VAL A 99 -7.42 7.21 11.09
CA VAL A 99 -8.84 7.35 10.72
C VAL A 99 -9.75 6.47 11.59
N GLY A 100 -9.24 5.35 12.10
CA GLY A 100 -10.06 4.40 12.88
C GLY A 100 -11.06 3.63 12.01
N GLY A 101 -10.72 3.43 10.73
CA GLY A 101 -11.53 2.76 9.75
C GLY A 101 -10.69 2.35 8.55
N LEU A 102 -11.34 2.20 7.39
CA LEU A 102 -10.67 1.90 6.15
C LEU A 102 -10.95 2.98 5.10
N GLU A 103 -9.97 3.34 4.29
CA GLU A 103 -10.24 3.94 2.98
C GLU A 103 -10.65 2.85 1.99
N VAL A 104 -11.62 3.19 1.13
CA VAL A 104 -12.09 2.34 0.05
C VAL A 104 -11.98 3.11 -1.25
N ILE A 105 -11.09 2.67 -2.12
CA ILE A 105 -10.91 3.20 -3.47
C ILE A 105 -11.54 2.21 -4.44
N ASP A 106 -12.44 2.68 -5.30
CA ASP A 106 -13.09 1.89 -6.35
C ASP A 106 -12.56 2.40 -7.69
N PHE A 107 -11.74 1.60 -8.36
CA PHE A 107 -11.04 2.01 -9.58
C PHE A 107 -12.00 2.09 -10.77
N GLU A 108 -12.99 1.19 -10.85
CA GLU A 108 -14.02 1.23 -11.89
C GLU A 108 -14.85 2.51 -11.83
N LYS A 109 -15.27 2.90 -10.62
CA LYS A 109 -16.05 4.13 -10.40
C LYS A 109 -15.18 5.37 -10.26
N ASN A 110 -13.86 5.20 -10.18
CA ASN A 110 -12.90 6.24 -9.90
C ASN A 110 -13.33 7.07 -8.66
N SER A 111 -13.61 6.37 -7.55
CA SER A 111 -14.16 6.97 -6.33
C SER A 111 -13.34 6.62 -5.09
N PHE A 112 -13.46 7.46 -4.07
CA PHE A 112 -12.77 7.32 -2.78
C PHE A 112 -13.77 7.60 -1.66
N ASP A 113 -13.90 6.68 -0.73
CA ASP A 113 -14.70 6.86 0.48
C ASP A 113 -14.03 6.26 1.72
N TYR A 114 -14.59 6.56 2.88
CA TYR A 114 -14.25 5.89 4.13
C TYR A 114 -15.30 4.82 4.45
N PHE A 115 -14.83 3.72 5.01
CA PHE A 115 -15.63 2.78 5.77
C PHE A 115 -15.26 2.92 7.25
N ILE A 116 -16.11 3.62 8.01
CA ILE A 116 -15.97 3.81 9.46
C ILE A 116 -17.23 3.25 10.14
N PRO A 117 -17.22 1.97 10.54
CA PRO A 117 -18.37 1.35 11.17
C PRO A 117 -18.61 1.92 12.57
N GLY A 118 -19.88 2.00 12.97
CA GLY A 118 -20.30 2.41 14.32
C GLY A 118 -20.89 1.26 15.14
N GLY A 119 -21.33 1.58 16.36
CA GLY A 119 -22.03 0.64 17.23
C GLY A 119 -21.20 -0.62 17.55
N LYS A 120 -21.80 -1.80 17.39
CA LYS A 120 -21.11 -3.08 17.64
C LYS A 120 -19.92 -3.31 16.70
N GLY A 121 -19.90 -2.67 15.52
CA GLY A 121 -18.82 -2.77 14.55
C GLY A 121 -17.69 -1.76 14.74
N GLU A 122 -17.79 -0.85 15.72
CA GLU A 122 -16.82 0.24 15.87
C GLU A 122 -15.37 -0.25 15.99
N LEU A 123 -14.51 0.24 15.10
CA LEU A 123 -13.08 -0.08 15.08
C LEU A 123 -12.31 0.89 16.00
N LYS A 124 -11.15 0.44 16.51
CA LYS A 124 -10.29 1.18 17.45
C LYS A 124 -8.85 1.30 16.96
N LEU A 125 -8.30 0.24 16.36
CA LEU A 125 -6.99 0.25 15.70
C LEU A 125 -6.99 -0.83 14.61
N PRO A 126 -7.64 -0.60 13.46
CA PRO A 126 -7.61 -1.54 12.35
C PRO A 126 -6.19 -1.62 11.79
N LEU A 127 -5.50 -2.74 12.01
CA LEU A 127 -4.12 -2.92 11.56
C LEU A 127 -4.08 -3.47 10.14
N ASN A 128 -4.75 -4.59 9.93
CA ASN A 128 -4.86 -5.24 8.62
C ASN A 128 -6.29 -5.76 8.42
N CYS A 129 -6.62 -6.05 7.16
CA CYS A 129 -7.88 -6.65 6.80
C CYS A 129 -7.71 -7.69 5.69
N PHE A 130 -8.69 -8.57 5.58
CA PHE A 130 -8.84 -9.50 4.46
C PHE A 130 -10.29 -9.51 4.01
N ILE A 131 -10.51 -9.70 2.72
CA ILE A 131 -11.85 -9.86 2.15
C ILE A 131 -11.91 -11.20 1.46
N ASP A 132 -12.88 -12.03 1.83
CA ASP A 132 -13.04 -13.34 1.22
C ASP A 132 -13.89 -13.30 -0.07
N GLU A 133 -13.97 -14.45 -0.74
CA GLU A 133 -14.72 -14.64 -1.98
C GLU A 133 -16.22 -14.30 -1.87
N ASP A 134 -16.79 -14.42 -0.66
CA ASP A 134 -18.19 -14.09 -0.32
C ASP A 134 -18.37 -12.60 0.04
N ASP A 135 -17.34 -11.77 -0.18
CA ASP A 135 -17.30 -10.33 0.12
C ASP A 135 -17.32 -9.98 1.61
N PHE A 136 -17.10 -10.95 2.51
CA PHE A 136 -16.99 -10.68 3.94
C PHE A 136 -15.65 -10.01 4.25
N LEU A 137 -15.70 -8.91 4.99
CA LEU A 137 -14.54 -8.16 5.44
C LEU A 137 -14.18 -8.59 6.87
N TYR A 138 -12.94 -9.04 7.06
CA TYR A 138 -12.36 -9.40 8.34
C TYR A 138 -11.31 -8.35 8.68
N VAL A 139 -11.41 -7.73 9.86
CA VAL A 139 -10.48 -6.69 10.31
C VAL A 139 -9.78 -7.14 11.57
N ALA A 140 -8.45 -7.23 11.52
CA ALA A 140 -7.59 -7.43 12.68
C ALA A 140 -7.44 -6.10 13.43
N ASP A 141 -8.19 -5.94 14.52
CA ASP A 141 -8.17 -4.72 15.31
C ASP A 141 -7.35 -4.88 16.60
N GLY A 142 -6.18 -4.23 16.63
CA GLY A 142 -5.18 -4.42 17.67
C GLY A 142 -5.55 -3.81 19.03
N ASN A 143 -6.38 -2.76 19.05
CA ASN A 143 -6.80 -2.09 20.30
C ASN A 143 -8.18 -2.55 20.77
N ARG A 144 -9.04 -2.93 19.84
CA ARG A 144 -10.27 -3.66 20.16
C ARG A 144 -9.96 -5.10 20.58
N ARG A 145 -8.77 -5.61 20.20
CA ARG A 145 -8.27 -6.95 20.52
C ARG A 145 -9.22 -8.02 20.01
N GLN A 146 -9.71 -7.85 18.79
CA GLN A 146 -10.68 -8.73 18.16
C GLN A 146 -10.45 -8.77 16.65
N ILE A 147 -10.84 -9.88 16.03
CA ILE A 147 -11.22 -9.86 14.62
C ILE A 147 -12.67 -9.39 14.56
N VAL A 148 -12.94 -8.37 13.75
CA VAL A 148 -14.29 -7.85 13.51
C VAL A 148 -14.71 -8.24 12.10
N ILE A 149 -15.91 -8.82 11.96
CA ILE A 149 -16.41 -9.36 10.70
C ILE A 149 -17.62 -8.55 10.22
N PHE A 150 -17.58 -8.16 8.95
CA PHE A 150 -18.67 -7.50 8.23
C PHE A 150 -19.08 -8.33 7.00
N ASN A 151 -20.36 -8.31 6.66
CA ASN A 151 -20.86 -8.96 5.44
C ASN A 151 -20.52 -8.15 4.16
N ALA A 152 -21.00 -8.64 3.02
CA ALA A 152 -20.88 -7.98 1.72
C ALA A 152 -21.44 -6.54 1.73
N GLU A 153 -22.52 -6.31 2.45
CA GLU A 153 -23.17 -5.00 2.64
C GLU A 153 -22.46 -4.10 3.67
N ARG A 154 -21.33 -4.57 4.23
CA ARG A 154 -20.54 -3.87 5.26
C ARG A 154 -21.28 -3.66 6.59
N GLU A 155 -22.26 -4.51 6.87
CA GLU A 155 -22.95 -4.58 8.15
C GLU A 155 -22.19 -5.49 9.11
N TYR A 156 -22.20 -5.13 10.40
CA TYR A 156 -21.55 -5.94 11.45
C TYR A 156 -22.23 -7.31 11.58
N VAL A 157 -21.43 -8.38 11.53
CA VAL A 157 -21.88 -9.76 11.72
C VAL A 157 -21.50 -10.26 13.11
N SER A 158 -20.20 -10.30 13.39
CA SER A 158 -19.66 -10.79 14.66
C SER A 158 -18.30 -10.17 14.94
N ALA A 159 -17.80 -10.39 16.15
CA ALA A 159 -16.41 -10.17 16.49
C ALA A 159 -15.98 -11.24 17.48
N PHE A 160 -14.73 -11.68 17.37
CA PHE A 160 -14.17 -12.68 18.26
C PHE A 160 -12.72 -12.34 18.62
N GLY A 161 -12.28 -12.86 19.76
CA GLY A 161 -11.01 -12.55 20.41
C GLY A 161 -11.17 -12.80 21.90
N GLN A 162 -10.19 -13.44 22.53
CA GLN A 162 -10.28 -13.84 23.93
C GLN A 162 -9.80 -12.72 24.85
N GLU A 163 -10.42 -12.59 26.03
CA GLU A 163 -9.84 -11.77 27.10
C GLU A 163 -8.45 -12.32 27.49
N GLY A 164 -7.53 -11.46 27.94
CA GLY A 164 -6.20 -11.89 28.38
C GLY A 164 -5.09 -11.67 27.35
N ASP A 165 -4.68 -12.70 26.60
CA ASP A 165 -3.47 -12.69 25.74
C ASP A 165 -3.75 -12.61 24.23
N TYR A 166 -4.89 -12.07 23.83
CA TYR A 166 -5.22 -11.87 22.43
C TYR A 166 -4.88 -10.46 21.95
N LYS A 167 -4.00 -10.34 20.95
CA LYS A 167 -3.70 -9.08 20.24
C LYS A 167 -3.45 -9.40 18.75
N PRO A 168 -4.51 -9.39 17.92
CA PRO A 168 -4.39 -9.73 16.51
C PRO A 168 -3.62 -8.65 15.78
N THR A 169 -2.71 -9.06 14.89
CA THR A 169 -1.95 -8.17 14.02
C THR A 169 -2.40 -8.28 12.57
N ASP A 170 -2.75 -9.48 12.12
CA ASP A 170 -3.20 -9.74 10.76
C ASP A 170 -4.23 -10.87 10.73
N VAL A 171 -5.01 -10.93 9.65
CA VAL A 171 -6.06 -11.93 9.44
C VAL A 171 -6.06 -12.37 7.98
N PHE A 172 -6.21 -13.67 7.74
CA PHE A 172 -6.33 -14.25 6.40
C PHE A 172 -7.38 -15.36 6.41
N VAL A 173 -8.19 -15.46 5.36
CA VAL A 173 -9.20 -16.52 5.25
C VAL A 173 -8.82 -17.47 4.13
N TYR A 174 -8.69 -18.75 4.45
CA TYR A 174 -8.30 -19.78 3.51
C TYR A 174 -8.87 -21.14 3.95
N ASP A 175 -9.41 -21.91 2.99
CA ASP A 175 -9.96 -23.26 3.21
C ASP A 175 -10.95 -23.32 4.39
N ASN A 176 -11.95 -22.41 4.35
CA ASN A 176 -13.01 -22.26 5.36
C ASN A 176 -12.51 -22.06 6.80
N LYS A 177 -11.28 -21.52 6.96
CA LYS A 177 -10.66 -21.19 8.24
C LYS A 177 -10.21 -19.73 8.25
N ILE A 178 -10.24 -19.13 9.44
CA ILE A 178 -9.70 -17.80 9.69
C ILE A 178 -8.38 -17.96 10.42
N TRP A 179 -7.31 -17.42 9.86
CA TRP A 179 -5.95 -17.51 10.38
C TRP A 179 -5.53 -16.14 10.89
N VAL A 180 -5.05 -16.08 12.12
CA VAL A 180 -4.76 -14.82 12.79
C VAL A 180 -3.36 -14.86 13.36
N THR A 181 -2.51 -13.91 13.00
CA THR A 181 -1.27 -13.69 13.74
C THR A 181 -1.58 -12.94 15.02
N ASN A 182 -1.09 -13.47 16.14
CA ASN A 182 -1.30 -12.90 17.45
C ASN A 182 0.05 -12.61 18.12
N ILE A 183 0.37 -11.32 18.19
CA ILE A 183 1.66 -10.85 18.71
C ILE A 183 1.79 -11.00 20.23
N ARG A 184 0.69 -11.31 20.93
CA ARG A 184 0.71 -11.41 22.38
C ARG A 184 1.02 -12.82 22.87
N ASN A 185 0.59 -13.85 22.15
CA ASN A 185 0.96 -15.24 22.41
C ASN A 185 2.07 -15.77 21.49
N ASN A 186 2.53 -14.95 20.52
CA ASN A 186 3.50 -15.32 19.50
C ASN A 186 3.10 -16.56 18.69
N LYS A 187 1.82 -16.64 18.30
CA LYS A 187 1.29 -17.76 17.52
C LYS A 187 0.45 -17.26 16.35
N ILE A 188 0.19 -18.19 15.44
CA ILE A 188 -0.92 -18.17 14.51
C ILE A 188 -2.06 -18.95 15.16
N ASP A 189 -3.16 -18.26 15.42
CA ASP A 189 -4.39 -18.83 15.94
C ASP A 189 -5.34 -19.12 14.77
N VAL A 190 -5.82 -20.37 14.65
CA VAL A 190 -6.66 -20.82 13.53
C VAL A 190 -8.07 -21.11 14.03
N TYR A 191 -9.07 -20.50 13.40
CA TYR A 191 -10.47 -20.56 13.78
C TYR A 191 -11.33 -21.14 12.66
N GLU A 192 -12.48 -21.72 13.02
CA GLU A 192 -13.55 -22.00 12.07
C GLU A 192 -14.07 -20.69 11.44
N LYS A 193 -14.30 -20.64 10.12
CA LYS A 193 -14.98 -19.49 9.48
C LYS A 193 -16.44 -19.39 9.92
N ALA A 194 -17.10 -20.54 10.13
CA ALA A 194 -18.47 -20.57 10.62
C ALA A 194 -18.60 -20.02 12.04
N PRO A 195 -19.66 -19.26 12.37
CA PRO A 195 -19.98 -18.89 13.75
C PRO A 195 -20.12 -20.15 14.63
N PRO A 196 -19.60 -20.13 15.87
CA PRO A 196 -19.15 -18.97 16.64
C PRO A 196 -17.67 -18.61 16.47
N ASN A 197 -17.02 -19.00 15.35
CA ASN A 197 -15.58 -18.79 15.13
C ASN A 197 -14.74 -19.43 16.23
N LYS A 198 -14.96 -20.73 16.45
CA LYS A 198 -14.26 -21.49 17.48
C LYS A 198 -12.78 -21.67 17.11
N LEU A 199 -11.89 -21.50 18.09
CA LEU A 199 -10.47 -21.82 17.94
C LEU A 199 -10.31 -23.32 17.67
N LEU A 200 -9.63 -23.66 16.58
CA LEU A 200 -9.30 -25.02 16.17
C LEU A 200 -7.96 -25.45 16.77
N TYR A 201 -6.91 -24.66 16.54
CA TYR A 201 -5.55 -24.90 17.03
C TYR A 201 -4.71 -23.62 16.94
N SER A 202 -3.56 -23.62 17.59
CA SER A 202 -2.56 -22.55 17.53
C SER A 202 -1.17 -23.13 17.33
N PHE A 203 -0.31 -22.45 16.57
CA PHE A 203 1.07 -22.87 16.31
C PHE A 203 1.98 -21.65 16.10
N PRO A 204 3.31 -21.75 16.26
CA PRO A 204 4.07 -22.90 16.72
C PRO A 204 3.87 -23.17 18.22
N ASP A 205 4.04 -24.42 18.64
CA ASP A 205 4.15 -24.78 20.07
C ASP A 205 5.60 -25.19 20.37
N LEU A 206 6.48 -24.19 20.26
CA LEU A 206 7.93 -24.34 20.36
C LEU A 206 8.46 -23.36 21.40
N GLY A 207 9.52 -23.75 22.12
CA GLY A 207 10.21 -22.92 23.08
C GLY A 207 11.05 -21.82 22.43
N GLU A 208 11.39 -20.79 23.22
CA GLU A 208 12.28 -19.72 22.75
C GLU A 208 13.62 -20.29 22.26
N GLY A 209 14.05 -19.87 21.07
CA GLY A 209 15.31 -20.28 20.45
C GLY A 209 15.19 -21.48 19.49
N GLU A 210 14.04 -22.17 19.46
CA GLU A 210 13.78 -23.17 18.43
C GLU A 210 13.55 -22.49 17.07
N GLU A 211 14.08 -23.07 15.99
CA GLU A 211 14.13 -22.43 14.66
C GLU A 211 12.74 -21.99 14.15
N GLY A 212 11.73 -22.78 14.46
CA GLY A 212 10.34 -22.52 14.10
C GLY A 212 9.54 -21.70 15.11
N ALA A 213 10.07 -21.29 16.26
CA ALA A 213 9.35 -20.46 17.23
C ALA A 213 9.10 -19.05 16.69
N LEU A 214 8.01 -18.39 17.06
CA LEU A 214 7.75 -17.00 16.68
C LEU A 214 8.04 -16.05 17.83
N PHE A 215 8.42 -14.82 17.52
CA PHE A 215 8.73 -13.80 18.54
C PHE A 215 7.83 -12.58 18.48
N GLN A 216 7.55 -12.04 17.28
CA GLN A 216 6.59 -10.95 17.07
C GLN A 216 5.95 -11.08 15.68
N PRO A 217 5.01 -12.02 15.48
CA PRO A 217 4.36 -12.20 14.18
C PRO A 217 3.46 -11.00 13.84
N THR A 218 3.68 -10.37 12.69
CA THR A 218 2.96 -9.14 12.30
C THR A 218 2.05 -9.28 11.11
N ASN A 219 2.40 -10.13 10.15
CA ASN A 219 1.63 -10.33 8.92
C ASN A 219 1.65 -11.79 8.50
N ILE A 220 0.61 -12.20 7.77
CA ILE A 220 0.44 -13.57 7.30
C ILE A 220 -0.06 -13.60 5.86
N PHE A 221 0.45 -14.56 5.10
CA PHE A 221 -0.06 -14.90 3.78
C PHE A 221 -0.18 -16.42 3.67
N ILE A 222 -1.26 -16.90 3.06
CA ILE A 222 -1.53 -18.32 2.92
C ILE A 222 -1.85 -18.63 1.46
N ASN A 223 -1.21 -19.68 0.94
CA ASN A 223 -1.57 -20.29 -0.35
C ASN A 223 -1.78 -21.79 -0.17
N ASP A 224 -2.07 -22.51 -1.26
CA ASP A 224 -2.39 -23.94 -1.22
C ASP A 224 -1.36 -24.83 -0.50
N ASN A 225 -0.12 -24.38 -0.40
CA ASN A 225 0.98 -25.20 0.11
C ASN A 225 1.48 -24.77 1.49
N LYS A 226 1.44 -23.48 1.81
CA LYS A 226 2.26 -22.88 2.87
C LYS A 226 1.58 -21.71 3.57
N VAL A 227 1.89 -21.58 4.86
CA VAL A 227 1.68 -20.37 5.65
C VAL A 227 2.99 -19.60 5.70
N TYR A 228 2.98 -18.34 5.28
CA TYR A 228 4.09 -17.42 5.38
C TYR A 228 3.81 -16.38 6.46
N VAL A 229 4.75 -16.17 7.36
CA VAL A 229 4.57 -15.27 8.50
C VAL A 229 5.76 -14.34 8.58
N THR A 230 5.49 -13.04 8.58
CA THR A 230 6.51 -12.06 8.95
C THR A 230 6.71 -12.08 10.45
N ASP A 231 7.87 -12.56 10.89
CA ASP A 231 8.29 -12.50 12.29
C ASP A 231 9.24 -11.30 12.46
N PHE A 232 8.67 -10.19 12.90
CA PHE A 232 9.41 -8.96 13.14
C PHE A 232 10.47 -9.15 14.25
N GLY A 233 10.20 -10.00 15.24
CA GLY A 233 11.08 -10.24 16.39
C GLY A 233 12.31 -11.07 16.05
N ASP A 234 12.21 -11.96 15.04
CA ASP A 234 13.33 -12.78 14.54
C ASP A 234 13.92 -12.25 13.22
N PHE A 235 13.42 -11.13 12.69
CA PHE A 235 13.87 -10.53 11.43
C PHE A 235 13.83 -11.50 10.25
N LYS A 236 12.78 -12.33 10.19
CA LYS A 236 12.62 -13.39 9.20
C LYS A 236 11.20 -13.50 8.70
N ILE A 237 11.07 -14.09 7.52
CA ILE A 237 9.81 -14.70 7.09
C ILE A 237 9.88 -16.19 7.40
N LYS A 238 8.96 -16.69 8.24
CA LYS A 238 8.88 -18.12 8.58
C LYS A 238 7.81 -18.80 7.75
N LYS A 239 8.10 -20.02 7.30
CA LYS A 239 7.20 -20.84 6.48
C LYS A 239 6.75 -22.05 7.30
N TYR A 240 5.46 -22.33 7.30
CA TYR A 240 4.87 -23.49 7.96
C TYR A 240 3.95 -24.24 7.00
N THR A 241 3.67 -25.51 7.29
CA THR A 241 2.53 -26.23 6.71
C THR A 241 1.23 -25.68 7.28
N HIS A 242 0.09 -25.98 6.64
CA HIS A 242 -1.23 -25.68 7.22
C HIS A 242 -1.48 -26.40 8.56
N LYS A 243 -0.70 -27.44 8.89
CA LYS A 243 -0.78 -28.13 10.19
C LYS A 243 0.11 -27.48 11.26
N GLY A 244 0.84 -26.42 10.91
CA GLY A 244 1.72 -25.69 11.82
C GLY A 244 3.12 -26.26 11.96
N GLU A 245 3.52 -27.18 11.09
CA GLU A 245 4.89 -27.73 11.09
C GLU A 245 5.82 -26.73 10.42
N TYR A 246 6.94 -26.40 11.08
CA TYR A 246 7.96 -25.51 10.50
C TYR A 246 8.62 -26.14 9.28
N LEU A 247 8.76 -25.35 8.21
CA LEU A 247 9.37 -25.78 6.96
C LEU A 247 10.75 -25.17 6.72
N SER A 248 10.82 -23.84 6.78
CA SER A 248 12.04 -23.06 6.51
C SER A 248 11.80 -21.60 6.84
N SER A 249 12.85 -20.78 6.71
CA SER A 249 12.74 -19.33 6.81
C SER A 249 13.55 -18.62 5.73
N VAL A 250 13.24 -17.34 5.52
CA VAL A 250 13.95 -16.45 4.62
C VAL A 250 14.40 -15.23 5.40
N GLY A 251 15.63 -14.80 5.16
CA GLY A 251 16.21 -13.63 5.78
C GLY A 251 16.98 -13.90 7.07
N SER A 252 17.54 -12.83 7.60
CA SER A 252 18.24 -12.76 8.89
C SER A 252 18.36 -11.29 9.29
N TYR A 253 18.65 -11.00 10.55
CA TYR A 253 18.97 -9.64 10.95
C TYR A 253 20.24 -9.14 10.24
N GLY A 254 20.18 -7.94 9.66
CA GLY A 254 21.37 -7.27 9.16
C GLY A 254 21.08 -6.16 8.15
N ARG A 255 22.16 -5.65 7.54
CA ARG A 255 22.14 -4.50 6.63
C ARG A 255 22.41 -4.85 5.16
N ASN A 256 22.62 -6.12 4.85
CA ASN A 256 22.90 -6.57 3.49
C ASN A 256 21.62 -6.96 2.75
N ILE A 257 21.71 -7.07 1.42
CA ILE A 257 20.63 -7.62 0.61
C ILE A 257 20.29 -9.05 1.07
N GLY A 258 19.00 -9.38 1.08
CA GLY A 258 18.51 -10.65 1.60
C GLY A 258 18.45 -10.72 3.13
N GLN A 259 18.84 -9.67 3.85
CA GLN A 259 18.63 -9.51 5.28
C GLN A 259 17.48 -8.54 5.56
N PHE A 260 17.03 -8.47 6.80
CA PHE A 260 15.97 -7.58 7.25
C PHE A 260 16.36 -6.79 8.50
N VAL A 261 15.79 -5.60 8.63
CA VAL A 261 15.87 -4.74 9.81
C VAL A 261 14.51 -4.57 10.47
N ARG A 262 13.45 -4.35 9.68
CA ARG A 262 12.07 -4.24 10.17
C ARG A 262 11.09 -4.78 9.13
N PRO A 263 11.05 -6.11 8.89
CA PRO A 263 10.12 -6.68 7.94
C PRO A 263 8.68 -6.49 8.44
N LYS A 264 7.73 -6.20 7.53
CA LYS A 264 6.30 -6.05 7.83
C LYS A 264 5.43 -6.77 6.79
N GLY A 265 4.86 -6.01 5.85
CA GLY A 265 3.94 -6.53 4.84
C GLY A 265 4.58 -7.63 4.00
N ILE A 266 3.75 -8.63 3.70
CA ILE A 266 4.12 -9.80 2.93
C ILE A 266 3.05 -10.08 1.88
N ALA A 267 3.47 -10.38 0.66
CA ALA A 267 2.60 -10.90 -0.40
C ALA A 267 3.33 -11.97 -1.19
N VAL A 268 2.61 -12.88 -1.83
CA VAL A 268 3.18 -13.92 -2.69
C VAL A 268 2.50 -13.87 -4.04
N ASP A 269 3.29 -13.82 -5.11
CA ASP A 269 2.77 -13.83 -6.48
C ASP A 269 2.35 -15.24 -6.94
N ARG A 270 1.74 -15.33 -8.13
CA ARG A 270 1.31 -16.60 -8.74
C ARG A 270 2.47 -17.57 -9.05
N ASP A 271 3.70 -17.09 -9.10
CA ASP A 271 4.91 -17.90 -9.32
C ASP A 271 5.59 -18.30 -7.99
N SER A 272 4.90 -18.10 -6.86
CA SER A 272 5.42 -18.35 -5.51
C SER A 272 6.64 -17.50 -5.14
N ASN A 273 6.82 -16.34 -5.77
CA ASN A 273 7.78 -15.35 -5.32
C ASN A 273 7.20 -14.54 -4.17
N LEU A 274 8.01 -14.40 -3.13
CA LEU A 274 7.72 -13.75 -1.88
C LEU A 274 8.18 -12.28 -1.93
N TYR A 275 7.25 -11.36 -1.74
CA TYR A 275 7.49 -9.92 -1.64
C TYR A 275 7.43 -9.51 -0.17
N VAL A 276 8.53 -8.93 0.33
CA VAL A 276 8.64 -8.52 1.73
C VAL A 276 8.97 -7.05 1.81
N VAL A 277 8.07 -6.28 2.41
CA VAL A 277 8.32 -4.88 2.75
C VAL A 277 9.21 -4.81 3.99
N ASP A 278 10.33 -4.10 3.90
CA ASP A 278 11.16 -3.77 5.05
C ASP A 278 11.07 -2.27 5.35
N THR A 279 10.43 -1.94 6.48
CA THR A 279 10.29 -0.55 6.93
C THR A 279 11.63 0.10 7.25
N GLY A 280 12.62 -0.67 7.71
CA GLY A 280 13.92 -0.16 8.13
C GLY A 280 14.84 0.14 6.94
N PHE A 281 14.72 -0.62 5.85
CA PHE A 281 15.39 -0.33 4.58
C PHE A 281 14.60 0.56 3.63
N GLU A 282 13.31 0.77 3.92
CA GLU A 282 12.38 1.49 3.06
C GLU A 282 12.34 0.93 1.64
N ASN A 283 12.36 -0.40 1.54
CA ASN A 283 12.34 -1.13 0.28
C ASN A 283 11.39 -2.33 0.35
N THR A 284 11.20 -2.97 -0.81
CA THR A 284 10.60 -4.29 -0.91
C THR A 284 11.60 -5.24 -1.55
N GLN A 285 11.83 -6.38 -0.91
CA GLN A 285 12.71 -7.43 -1.40
C GLN A 285 11.87 -8.59 -1.94
N ILE A 286 12.29 -9.16 -3.07
CA ILE A 286 11.60 -10.26 -3.75
C ILE A 286 12.48 -11.51 -3.65
N PHE A 287 11.94 -12.60 -3.15
CA PHE A 287 12.60 -13.89 -3.03
C PHE A 287 11.83 -14.94 -3.81
N ASN A 288 12.51 -15.92 -4.40
CA ASN A 288 11.81 -17.07 -4.95
C ASN A 288 11.31 -18.02 -3.84
N GLU A 289 10.58 -19.06 -4.22
CA GLU A 289 10.04 -20.05 -3.29
C GLU A 289 11.12 -20.71 -2.40
N ALA A 290 12.32 -20.92 -2.95
CA ALA A 290 13.49 -21.48 -2.25
C ALA A 290 14.15 -20.48 -1.29
N GLY A 291 13.71 -19.22 -1.24
CA GLY A 291 14.26 -18.18 -0.36
C GLY A 291 15.49 -17.47 -0.91
N GLN A 292 15.79 -17.63 -2.20
CA GLN A 292 16.87 -16.91 -2.86
C GLN A 292 16.37 -15.52 -3.26
N LEU A 293 17.14 -14.48 -2.91
CA LEU A 293 16.83 -13.11 -3.32
C LEU A 293 16.90 -12.99 -4.84
N LEU A 294 15.84 -12.49 -5.45
CA LEU A 294 15.74 -12.19 -6.88
C LEU A 294 16.12 -10.75 -7.17
N MET A 295 15.53 -9.81 -6.45
CA MET A 295 15.79 -8.37 -6.58
C MET A 295 15.16 -7.60 -5.41
N PHE A 296 15.34 -6.28 -5.40
CA PHE A 296 14.59 -5.37 -4.55
C PHE A 296 14.23 -4.11 -5.33
N PHE A 297 13.25 -3.36 -4.84
CA PHE A 297 12.85 -2.07 -5.40
C PHE A 297 12.39 -1.12 -4.29
N GLY A 298 12.26 0.16 -4.63
CA GLY A 298 12.04 1.22 -3.65
C GLY A 298 13.34 1.87 -3.18
N GLY A 299 13.39 2.22 -1.90
CA GLY A 299 14.48 2.95 -1.26
C GLY A 299 13.95 4.18 -0.51
N THR A 300 14.79 4.75 0.37
CA THR A 300 14.45 5.95 1.12
C THR A 300 13.88 7.06 0.23
N TYR A 301 12.82 7.70 0.71
CA TYR A 301 12.10 8.72 -0.04
C TYR A 301 13.00 9.86 -0.51
N GLN A 302 13.22 9.94 -1.82
CA GLN A 302 13.90 11.04 -2.52
C GLN A 302 13.06 11.56 -3.70
N GLY A 303 11.83 11.07 -3.85
CA GLY A 303 10.96 11.35 -4.99
C GLY A 303 10.15 10.11 -5.43
N PRO A 304 9.60 10.13 -6.65
CA PRO A 304 8.79 9.03 -7.20
C PRO A 304 9.48 7.66 -7.08
N GLY A 305 8.74 6.65 -6.63
CA GLY A 305 9.25 5.30 -6.38
C GLY A 305 10.04 5.13 -5.09
N GLY A 306 10.28 6.20 -4.33
CA GLY A 306 10.77 6.11 -2.96
C GLY A 306 9.67 5.70 -1.97
N MET A 307 10.08 5.23 -0.80
CA MET A 307 9.19 4.80 0.29
C MET A 307 9.52 5.57 1.56
N TYR A 308 8.52 5.78 2.42
CA TYR A 308 8.71 6.44 3.71
C TYR A 308 7.96 5.66 4.80
N LEU A 309 8.73 4.92 5.60
CA LEU A 309 8.22 3.96 6.56
C LEU A 309 7.09 3.07 5.96
N PRO A 310 7.41 2.29 4.92
CA PRO A 310 6.42 1.44 4.26
C PRO A 310 5.89 0.36 5.21
N ALA A 311 4.64 -0.08 5.02
CA ALA A 311 3.97 -0.99 5.94
C ALA A 311 3.37 -2.22 5.25
N GLY A 312 2.23 -2.06 4.60
CA GLY A 312 1.48 -3.11 3.93
C GLY A 312 1.83 -3.22 2.45
N ILE A 313 1.52 -4.39 1.88
CA ILE A 313 1.69 -4.70 0.46
C ILE A 313 0.51 -5.54 -0.02
N ALA A 314 0.01 -5.25 -1.21
CA ALA A 314 -0.98 -6.07 -1.92
C ALA A 314 -0.54 -6.28 -3.38
N ILE A 315 -0.80 -7.46 -3.92
CA ILE A 315 -0.58 -7.79 -5.33
C ILE A 315 -1.95 -7.93 -6.00
N ASP A 316 -2.13 -7.24 -7.12
CA ASP A 316 -3.38 -7.27 -7.87
C ASP A 316 -3.15 -7.66 -9.33
N TYR A 317 -4.06 -8.47 -9.84
CA TYR A 317 -4.05 -8.95 -11.23
C TYR A 317 -5.26 -8.44 -12.04
N ASP A 318 -6.21 -7.76 -11.40
CA ASP A 318 -7.53 -7.50 -11.97
C ASP A 318 -7.66 -6.05 -12.48
N ASP A 319 -6.95 -5.09 -11.89
CA ASP A 319 -7.09 -3.65 -12.16
C ASP A 319 -6.12 -3.11 -13.22
N LEU A 320 -5.45 -3.98 -13.99
CA LEU A 320 -4.38 -3.59 -14.92
C LEU A 320 -4.82 -2.51 -15.92
N ASN A 321 -6.05 -2.60 -16.42
CA ASN A 321 -6.61 -1.65 -17.39
C ASN A 321 -6.66 -0.21 -16.85
N TYR A 322 -6.99 -0.02 -15.57
CA TYR A 322 -7.04 1.30 -14.95
C TYR A 322 -5.63 1.94 -14.92
N PHE A 323 -4.60 1.12 -14.72
CA PHE A 323 -3.22 1.55 -14.55
C PHE A 323 -2.39 1.57 -15.83
N GLN A 324 -2.89 0.99 -16.93
CA GLN A 324 -2.18 0.90 -18.20
C GLN A 324 -1.71 2.26 -18.74
N LYS A 325 -2.43 3.35 -18.42
CA LYS A 325 -2.08 4.74 -18.77
C LYS A 325 -0.78 5.25 -18.13
N TYR A 326 -0.29 4.60 -17.08
CA TYR A 326 0.94 4.97 -16.37
C TYR A 326 2.16 4.13 -16.79
N VAL A 327 1.93 3.02 -17.49
CA VAL A 327 2.98 2.08 -17.92
C VAL A 327 3.72 2.69 -19.11
N ASP A 328 5.04 2.60 -19.12
CA ASP A 328 5.83 3.08 -20.27
C ASP A 328 5.49 2.28 -21.53
N SER A 329 5.58 2.92 -22.69
CA SER A 329 5.21 2.32 -23.98
C SER A 329 6.01 1.07 -24.30
N ASP A 330 7.20 0.92 -23.74
CA ASP A 330 8.12 -0.18 -24.03
C ASP A 330 7.78 -1.47 -23.25
N TYR A 331 6.85 -1.39 -22.29
CA TYR A 331 6.54 -2.50 -21.39
C TYR A 331 5.09 -2.99 -21.47
N LEU A 332 4.91 -4.28 -21.18
CA LEU A 332 3.64 -4.91 -20.82
C LEU A 332 3.53 -4.96 -19.29
N LEU A 333 2.34 -4.64 -18.76
CA LEU A 333 2.04 -4.74 -17.33
C LEU A 333 1.51 -6.15 -17.03
N LYS A 334 2.18 -6.87 -16.12
CA LYS A 334 1.79 -8.22 -15.69
C LYS A 334 0.83 -8.20 -14.52
N TYR A 335 1.15 -7.41 -13.51
CA TYR A 335 0.38 -7.23 -12.29
C TYR A 335 0.82 -5.98 -11.54
N LEU A 336 -0.02 -5.54 -10.63
CA LEU A 336 0.19 -4.37 -9.79
C LEU A 336 0.71 -4.78 -8.41
N ILE A 337 1.48 -3.88 -7.81
CA ILE A 337 1.99 -4.00 -6.45
C ILE A 337 1.69 -2.67 -5.75
N PHE A 338 0.81 -2.73 -4.76
CA PHE A 338 0.46 -1.58 -3.92
C PHE A 338 1.26 -1.63 -2.63
N ILE A 339 1.83 -0.49 -2.21
CA ILE A 339 2.57 -0.38 -0.95
C ILE A 339 2.08 0.84 -0.19
N THR A 340 1.71 0.66 1.07
CA THR A 340 1.36 1.79 1.95
C THR A 340 2.60 2.42 2.57
N ASN A 341 2.64 3.75 2.65
CA ASN A 341 3.66 4.51 3.36
C ASN A 341 2.99 5.30 4.50
N GLN A 342 3.45 5.09 5.73
CA GLN A 342 2.85 5.76 6.90
C GLN A 342 3.06 7.28 6.87
N TYR A 343 4.10 7.75 6.17
CA TYR A 343 4.47 9.16 6.10
C TYR A 343 4.85 9.53 4.66
N GLY A 344 5.21 10.80 4.47
CA GLY A 344 5.48 11.35 3.14
C GLY A 344 4.21 11.67 2.36
N PRO A 345 4.37 12.22 1.14
CA PRO A 345 3.26 12.62 0.29
C PRO A 345 2.61 11.44 -0.44
N ASP A 346 3.37 10.36 -0.69
CA ASP A 346 2.92 9.18 -1.45
C ASP A 346 2.37 8.12 -0.48
N LYS A 347 1.12 8.27 -0.02
CA LYS A 347 0.54 7.38 1.01
C LYS A 347 0.32 5.95 0.53
N VAL A 348 -0.02 5.79 -0.74
CA VAL A 348 0.00 4.49 -1.44
C VAL A 348 0.85 4.65 -2.69
N SER A 349 1.94 3.91 -2.78
CA SER A 349 2.75 3.81 -3.99
C SER A 349 2.28 2.63 -4.83
N VAL A 350 2.14 2.85 -6.14
CA VAL A 350 1.75 1.81 -7.10
C VAL A 350 2.94 1.49 -8.00
N TYR A 351 3.33 0.23 -7.99
CA TYR A 351 4.32 -0.33 -8.88
C TYR A 351 3.66 -1.35 -9.81
N GLY A 352 4.24 -1.56 -10.98
CA GLY A 352 3.84 -2.60 -11.92
C GLY A 352 4.98 -3.57 -12.13
N ALA A 353 4.70 -4.86 -12.00
CA ALA A 353 5.57 -5.88 -12.58
C ALA A 353 5.43 -5.83 -14.10
N ILE A 354 6.56 -5.71 -14.79
CA ILE A 354 6.62 -5.41 -16.21
C ILE A 354 7.54 -6.38 -16.96
N GLU A 355 7.29 -6.50 -18.27
CA GLU A 355 8.23 -7.11 -19.22
C GLU A 355 8.33 -6.27 -20.48
N LEU A 356 9.47 -6.38 -21.19
CA LEU A 356 9.68 -5.73 -22.49
C LEU A 356 8.72 -6.31 -23.54
N LYS A 357 8.18 -5.42 -24.38
CA LYS A 357 7.33 -5.78 -25.54
C LYS A 357 8.08 -6.46 -26.68
#